data_AF-A0A2C5WSR2-F1
#
_entry.id   AF-A0A2C5WSR2-F1
#
_cell.length_a   1.000
_cell.length_b   1.000
_cell.length_c   1.000
_cell.angle_alpha   90.00
_cell.angle_beta   90.00
_cell.angle_gamma   90.00
#
_symmetry.space_group_name_H-M   'P 1'
#
loop_
_entity.id
_entity.type
_entity.pdbx_description
1 polymer ?
#
loop_
_entity_poly.entity_id
_entity_poly.type
_entity_poly.pdbx_seq_one_letter_code
_entity_poly.pdbx_strand_id
1 'polypeptide(L)'
;MVKEKNFNPVQVQRKAEKAKAIKKGKAENQARRDEKLSRRNPARIQKQIDDLKVIMINGGKLSQHEEQVLAGLEKELSAVKKARATLGDKAPVFANPCNDALGKRRRGEGGDGGQRLRRWDQDSTDEDVPTEVRRIPMPRDTPPPIAKEELDKWYAKRRERRAREEELRQIERGGDGSKSIPESSSGTMHDDAGQKAKAREPVAVKKVYEAQPVVRDLVKEAVKAFTPLSVLRKLDKSKGKNGLLEPEEADRLEAQGYLQLNNGISVGGVTDELKATVEDADEDV
;
A
#
# COMPACT_ATOMS: atom_id res chain seq x y z
N MET A 1 -58.10 14.35 -20.26
CA MET A 1 -57.51 13.42 -21.25
C MET A 1 -56.01 13.36 -21.04
N VAL A 2 -55.49 12.21 -20.62
CA VAL A 2 -54.06 12.01 -20.38
C VAL A 2 -53.39 11.94 -21.76
N LYS A 3 -52.59 12.95 -22.09
CA LYS A 3 -51.85 13.02 -23.37
C LYS A 3 -51.03 11.74 -23.52
N GLU A 4 -51.35 10.94 -24.54
CA GLU A 4 -50.61 9.75 -24.90
C GLU A 4 -49.15 10.16 -25.11
N LYS A 5 -48.26 9.63 -24.27
CA LYS A 5 -46.83 9.92 -24.36
C LYS A 5 -46.37 9.38 -25.72
N ASN A 6 -46.04 10.28 -26.64
CA ASN A 6 -45.44 9.95 -27.94
C ASN A 6 -44.36 8.87 -27.76
N PHE A 7 -44.73 7.65 -28.08
CA PHE A 7 -43.93 6.47 -27.80
C PHE A 7 -42.95 6.29 -28.96
N ASN A 8 -41.80 6.96 -28.88
CA ASN A 8 -40.77 6.78 -29.88
C ASN A 8 -40.15 5.38 -29.72
N PRO A 9 -40.38 4.44 -30.65
CA PRO A 9 -39.95 3.04 -30.51
C PRO A 9 -38.44 2.92 -30.34
N VAL A 10 -37.67 3.80 -30.99
CA VAL A 10 -36.19 3.82 -30.89
C VAL A 10 -35.74 4.23 -29.49
N GLN A 11 -36.42 5.17 -28.85
CA GLN A 11 -36.08 5.57 -27.47
C GLN A 11 -36.43 4.47 -26.47
N VAL A 12 -37.49 3.70 -26.72
CA VAL A 12 -37.89 2.58 -25.86
C VAL A 12 -36.87 1.45 -25.96
N GLN A 13 -36.39 1.14 -27.16
CA GLN A 13 -35.30 0.19 -27.37
C GLN A 13 -34.02 0.63 -26.65
N ARG A 14 -33.58 1.88 -26.81
CA ARG A 14 -32.40 2.41 -26.09
C ARG A 14 -32.55 2.39 -24.57
N LYS A 15 -33.74 2.70 -24.05
CA LYS A 15 -34.04 2.62 -22.60
C LYS A 15 -34.02 1.17 -22.12
N ALA A 16 -34.55 0.23 -22.91
CA ALA A 16 -34.51 -1.19 -22.60
C ALA A 16 -33.07 -1.73 -22.62
N GLU A 17 -32.25 -1.36 -23.61
CA GLU A 17 -30.84 -1.70 -23.69
C GLU A 17 -30.05 -1.13 -22.51
N LYS A 18 -30.26 0.15 -22.17
CA LYS A 18 -29.64 0.78 -20.99
C LYS A 18 -30.05 0.07 -19.70
N ALA A 19 -31.32 -0.31 -19.55
CA ALA A 19 -31.78 -1.07 -18.39
C ALA A 19 -31.14 -2.46 -18.32
N LYS A 20 -31.01 -3.15 -19.45
CA LYS A 20 -30.28 -4.43 -19.55
C LYS A 20 -28.79 -4.26 -19.20
N ALA A 21 -28.15 -3.20 -19.70
CA ALA A 21 -26.76 -2.89 -19.39
C ALA A 21 -26.56 -2.59 -17.90
N ILE A 22 -27.45 -1.82 -17.27
CA ILE A 22 -27.41 -1.55 -15.82
C ILE A 22 -27.63 -2.84 -15.03
N LYS A 23 -28.58 -3.69 -15.43
CA LYS A 23 -28.82 -4.99 -14.78
C LYS A 23 -27.58 -5.89 -14.88
N LYS A 24 -26.94 -5.96 -16.06
CA LYS A 24 -25.68 -6.68 -16.26
C LYS A 24 -24.56 -6.12 -15.38
N GLY A 25 -24.37 -4.81 -15.35
CA GLY A 25 -23.36 -4.17 -14.49
C GLY A 25 -23.61 -4.37 -12.99
N LYS A 26 -24.87 -4.35 -12.54
CA LYS A 26 -25.24 -4.67 -11.15
C LYS A 26 -24.97 -6.14 -10.82
N ALA A 27 -25.33 -7.06 -11.72
CA ALA A 27 -25.07 -8.49 -11.56
C ALA A 27 -23.56 -8.79 -11.51
N GLU A 28 -22.75 -8.16 -12.37
CA GLU A 28 -21.29 -8.31 -12.35
C GLU A 28 -20.69 -7.75 -11.06
N ASN A 29 -21.12 -6.57 -10.61
CA ASN A 29 -20.69 -6.02 -9.34
C ASN A 29 -21.12 -6.86 -8.14
N GLN A 30 -22.26 -7.55 -8.21
CA GLN A 30 -22.68 -8.52 -7.19
C GLN A 30 -21.80 -9.76 -7.25
N ALA A 31 -21.54 -10.33 -8.44
CA ALA A 31 -20.64 -11.47 -8.61
C ALA A 31 -19.23 -11.19 -8.08
N ARG A 32 -18.67 -9.99 -8.34
CA ARG A 32 -17.38 -9.55 -7.78
C ARG A 32 -17.39 -9.45 -6.25
N ARG A 33 -18.52 -9.05 -5.66
CA ARG A 33 -18.67 -9.01 -4.20
C ARG A 33 -18.79 -10.42 -3.63
N ASP A 34 -19.59 -11.28 -4.24
CA ASP A 34 -19.78 -12.67 -3.83
C ASP A 34 -18.45 -13.45 -3.92
N GLU A 35 -17.67 -13.24 -4.98
CA GLU A 35 -16.33 -13.81 -5.11
C GLU A 35 -15.41 -13.35 -3.96
N LYS A 36 -15.37 -12.05 -3.67
CA LYS A 36 -14.57 -11.52 -2.55
C LYS A 36 -15.03 -12.07 -1.19
N LEU A 37 -16.33 -12.19 -0.96
CA LEU A 37 -16.89 -12.70 0.28
C LEU A 37 -16.64 -14.20 0.43
N SER A 38 -16.79 -14.99 -0.64
CA SER A 38 -16.57 -16.43 -0.59
C SER A 38 -15.13 -16.82 -0.23
N ARG A 39 -14.15 -15.98 -0.62
CA ARG A 39 -12.74 -16.09 -0.24
C ARG A 39 -12.47 -15.85 1.25
N ARG A 40 -13.43 -15.37 2.03
CA ARG A 40 -13.30 -15.26 3.49
C ARG A 40 -13.66 -16.59 4.13
N ASN A 41 -12.95 -16.98 5.19
CA ASN A 41 -13.12 -18.28 5.83
C ASN A 41 -14.26 -18.24 6.88
N PRO A 42 -15.39 -18.95 6.67
CA PRO A 42 -16.52 -18.94 7.58
C PRO A 42 -16.18 -19.56 8.94
N ALA A 43 -15.31 -20.57 8.99
CA ALA A 43 -14.91 -21.20 10.24
C ALA A 43 -14.09 -20.25 11.13
N ARG A 44 -13.29 -19.36 10.52
CA ARG A 44 -12.55 -18.34 11.27
C ARG A 44 -13.48 -17.30 11.88
N ILE A 45 -14.47 -16.83 11.11
CA ILE A 45 -15.47 -15.86 11.58
C ILE A 45 -16.31 -16.48 12.71
N GLN A 46 -16.70 -17.75 12.56
CA GLN A 46 -17.43 -18.48 13.60
C GLN A 46 -16.63 -18.54 14.90
N LYS A 47 -15.34 -18.90 14.85
CA LYS A 47 -14.49 -18.90 16.06
C LYS A 47 -14.45 -17.56 16.77
N GLN A 48 -14.33 -16.46 16.04
CA GLN A 48 -14.33 -15.12 16.64
C GLN A 48 -15.67 -14.78 17.30
N ILE A 49 -16.79 -15.20 16.70
CA ILE A 49 -18.12 -15.06 17.31
C ILE A 49 -18.18 -15.90 18.60
N ASP A 50 -17.71 -17.14 18.54
CA ASP A 50 -17.72 -18.05 19.67
C ASP A 50 -16.84 -17.51 20.81
N ASP A 51 -15.65 -16.98 20.52
CA ASP A 51 -14.75 -16.36 21.51
C ASP A 51 -15.41 -15.17 22.21
N LEU A 52 -16.08 -14.28 21.47
CA LEU A 52 -16.82 -13.14 22.04
C LEU A 52 -18.04 -13.60 22.86
N LYS A 53 -18.73 -14.65 22.40
CA LYS A 53 -19.85 -15.25 23.15
C LYS A 53 -19.37 -15.96 24.41
N VAL A 54 -18.20 -16.58 24.39
CA VAL A 54 -17.57 -17.18 25.57
C VAL A 54 -17.25 -16.11 26.60
N ILE A 55 -16.72 -14.95 26.20
CA ILE A 55 -16.49 -13.81 27.12
C ILE A 55 -17.82 -13.36 27.75
N MET A 56 -18.88 -13.27 26.94
CA MET A 56 -20.23 -12.93 27.41
C MET A 56 -20.79 -13.96 28.41
N ILE A 57 -20.61 -15.27 28.14
CA ILE A 57 -21.06 -16.37 29.02
C ILE A 57 -20.26 -16.40 30.31
N ASN A 58 -18.95 -16.11 30.26
CA ASN A 58 -18.06 -16.07 31.42
C ASN A 58 -18.36 -14.88 32.36
N GLY A 59 -19.43 -14.12 32.13
CA GLY A 59 -19.88 -13.02 32.99
C GLY A 59 -19.19 -11.68 32.72
N GLY A 60 -18.35 -11.61 31.69
CA GLY A 60 -17.77 -10.36 31.22
C GLY A 60 -18.78 -9.62 30.33
N LYS A 61 -19.09 -8.37 30.67
CA LYS A 61 -19.81 -7.48 29.73
C LYS A 61 -18.88 -7.15 28.57
N LEU A 62 -19.36 -7.39 27.34
CA LEU A 62 -18.64 -6.99 26.14
C LEU A 62 -18.52 -5.46 26.12
N SER A 63 -17.38 -4.96 25.67
CA SER A 63 -17.22 -3.54 25.35
C SER A 63 -18.16 -3.16 24.21
N GLN A 64 -18.61 -1.90 24.15
CA GLN A 64 -19.42 -1.39 23.03
C GLN A 64 -18.77 -1.71 21.66
N HIS A 65 -17.44 -1.64 21.60
CA HIS A 65 -16.70 -2.02 20.40
C HIS A 65 -16.84 -3.52 20.08
N GLU A 66 -16.76 -4.39 21.09
CA GLU A 66 -16.89 -5.84 20.94
C GLU A 66 -18.31 -6.25 20.54
N GLU A 67 -19.33 -5.56 21.07
CA GLU A 67 -20.73 -5.73 20.63
C GLU A 67 -20.90 -5.34 19.15
N GLN A 68 -20.31 -4.21 18.74
CA GLN A 68 -20.33 -3.78 17.34
C GLN A 68 -19.58 -4.77 16.44
N VAL A 69 -18.46 -5.32 16.91
CA VAL A 69 -17.69 -6.35 16.21
C VAL A 69 -18.49 -7.65 16.10
N LEU A 70 -19.13 -8.10 17.17
CA LEU A 70 -20.00 -9.29 17.18
C LEU A 70 -21.11 -9.14 16.13
N ALA A 71 -21.83 -8.01 16.14
CA ALA A 71 -22.88 -7.72 15.17
C ALA A 71 -22.34 -7.64 13.73
N GLY A 72 -21.11 -7.13 13.55
CA GLY A 72 -20.42 -7.12 12.27
C GLY A 72 -20.07 -8.52 11.77
N LEU A 73 -19.51 -9.36 12.63
CA LEU A 73 -19.09 -10.73 12.31
C LEU A 73 -20.29 -11.64 12.00
N GLU A 74 -21.42 -11.49 12.70
CA GLU A 74 -22.64 -12.24 12.40
C GLU A 74 -23.21 -11.90 11.01
N LYS A 75 -23.22 -10.61 10.66
CA LYS A 75 -23.58 -10.16 9.31
C LYS A 75 -22.59 -10.66 8.26
N GLU A 76 -21.30 -10.62 8.56
CA GLU A 76 -20.28 -11.13 7.65
C GLU A 76 -20.42 -12.64 7.41
N LEU A 77 -20.64 -13.43 8.45
CA LEU A 77 -20.85 -14.87 8.35
C LEU A 77 -22.04 -15.20 7.45
N SER A 78 -23.17 -14.51 7.65
CA SER A 78 -24.37 -14.72 6.82
C SER A 78 -24.12 -14.32 5.36
N ALA A 79 -23.40 -13.21 5.12
CA ALA A 79 -23.02 -12.78 3.78
C ALA A 79 -22.05 -13.77 3.09
N VAL A 80 -21.07 -14.30 3.82
CA VAL A 80 -20.12 -15.31 3.32
C VAL A 80 -20.84 -16.61 2.99
N LYS A 81 -21.74 -17.09 3.85
CA LYS A 81 -22.55 -18.29 3.56
C LYS A 81 -23.43 -18.10 2.33
N LYS A 82 -24.07 -16.93 2.19
CA LYS A 82 -24.89 -16.58 1.02
C LYS A 82 -24.05 -16.52 -0.26
N ALA A 83 -22.91 -15.84 -0.24
CA ALA A 83 -22.00 -15.73 -1.38
C ALA A 83 -21.42 -17.09 -1.80
N ARG A 84 -21.16 -17.99 -0.85
CA ARG A 84 -20.75 -19.36 -1.15
C ARG A 84 -21.87 -20.19 -1.77
N ALA A 85 -23.10 -20.02 -1.30
CA ALA A 85 -24.26 -20.67 -1.91
C ALA A 85 -24.51 -20.16 -3.34
N THR A 86 -24.29 -18.87 -3.62
CA THR A 86 -24.42 -18.33 -4.99
C THR A 86 -23.32 -18.81 -5.93
N LEU A 87 -22.09 -19.00 -5.42
CA LEU A 87 -20.96 -19.55 -6.19
C LEU A 87 -20.98 -21.07 -6.31
N GLY A 88 -21.62 -21.79 -5.39
CA GLY A 88 -21.66 -23.25 -5.33
C GLY A 88 -20.25 -23.85 -5.28
N ASP A 89 -19.97 -24.79 -6.19
CA ASP A 89 -18.70 -25.51 -6.27
C ASP A 89 -17.51 -24.63 -6.69
N LYS A 90 -17.76 -23.41 -7.18
CA LYS A 90 -16.71 -22.45 -7.53
C LYS A 90 -16.11 -21.76 -6.31
N ALA A 91 -16.75 -21.88 -5.14
CA ALA A 91 -16.27 -21.25 -3.92
C ALA A 91 -14.98 -21.94 -3.45
N PRO A 92 -13.98 -21.16 -2.98
CA PRO A 92 -12.75 -21.75 -2.46
C PRO A 92 -13.05 -22.59 -1.22
N VAL A 93 -12.56 -23.84 -1.26
CA VAL A 93 -12.62 -24.76 -0.13
C VAL A 93 -11.43 -24.49 0.77
N PHE A 94 -11.68 -24.27 2.06
CA PHE A 94 -10.63 -24.07 3.04
C PHE A 94 -10.30 -25.43 3.65
N ALA A 95 -9.03 -25.83 3.57
CA ALA A 95 -8.57 -27.06 4.20
C ALA A 95 -8.86 -26.98 5.71
N ASN A 96 -9.57 -27.98 6.22
CA ASN A 96 -9.81 -28.09 7.65
C ASN A 96 -8.49 -28.53 8.32
N PRO A 97 -8.01 -27.82 9.35
CA PRO A 97 -6.72 -28.11 9.98
C PRO A 97 -6.63 -29.51 10.60
N CYS A 98 -7.77 -30.19 10.78
CA CYS A 98 -7.85 -31.52 11.39
C CYS A 98 -7.89 -32.68 10.37
N ASN A 99 -8.23 -32.43 9.09
CA ASN A 99 -8.45 -33.53 8.12
C ASN A 99 -7.42 -33.62 6.98
N ASP A 100 -6.53 -32.63 6.81
CA ASP A 100 -5.55 -32.62 5.70
C ASP A 100 -4.07 -32.71 6.16
N ALA A 101 -3.82 -32.89 7.46
CA ALA A 101 -2.47 -32.95 8.01
C ALA A 101 -1.71 -34.25 7.67
N LEU A 102 -2.37 -35.27 7.12
CA LEU A 102 -1.73 -36.53 6.74
C LEU A 102 -2.19 -36.98 5.34
N GLY A 103 -1.50 -36.47 4.33
CA GLY A 103 -1.28 -37.21 3.10
C GLY A 103 -2.46 -37.24 2.12
N LYS A 104 -2.63 -36.17 1.36
CA LYS A 104 -2.88 -36.24 -0.10
C LYS A 104 -2.78 -34.84 -0.68
N ARG A 105 -1.55 -34.45 -0.98
CA ARG A 105 -1.31 -33.58 -2.13
C ARG A 105 -2.07 -34.23 -3.28
N ARG A 106 -3.09 -33.55 -3.82
CA ARG A 106 -3.70 -33.96 -5.09
C ARG A 106 -2.56 -34.04 -6.10
N ARG A 107 -2.08 -35.25 -6.36
CA ARG A 107 -1.20 -35.60 -7.48
C ARG A 107 -2.08 -35.51 -8.72
N GLY A 108 -2.38 -34.28 -9.12
CA GLY A 108 -2.85 -33.94 -10.45
C GLY A 108 -1.70 -33.18 -11.12
N GLU A 109 -0.98 -33.89 -11.98
CA GLU A 109 -0.35 -33.37 -13.20
C GLU A 109 0.39 -32.01 -13.09
N GLY A 110 1.73 -32.07 -12.99
CA GLY A 110 2.60 -31.00 -13.51
C GLY A 110 2.99 -29.86 -12.58
N GLY A 111 3.74 -30.12 -11.49
CA GLY A 111 4.37 -29.02 -10.75
C GLY A 111 5.48 -29.48 -9.79
N ASP A 112 6.72 -29.33 -10.21
CA ASP A 112 7.93 -29.68 -9.45
C ASP A 112 8.33 -28.62 -8.39
N GLY A 113 7.47 -27.65 -8.06
CA GLY A 113 7.92 -26.43 -7.35
C GLY A 113 7.80 -26.42 -5.81
N GLY A 114 7.21 -27.43 -5.16
CA GLY A 114 6.65 -27.23 -3.81
C GLY A 114 7.48 -27.69 -2.60
N GLN A 115 8.63 -28.35 -2.75
CA GLN A 115 9.32 -29.03 -1.62
C GLN A 115 10.79 -28.66 -1.41
N ARG A 116 11.32 -27.64 -2.09
CA ARG A 116 12.77 -27.40 -2.05
C ARG A 116 13.26 -26.44 -0.96
N LEU A 117 12.38 -25.74 -0.24
CA LEU A 117 12.81 -24.63 0.65
C LEU A 117 12.88 -24.94 2.16
N ARG A 118 12.81 -26.21 2.60
CA ARG A 118 13.01 -26.56 4.02
C ARG A 118 13.83 -27.85 4.24
N ARG A 119 14.74 -28.18 3.33
CA ARG A 119 15.65 -29.34 3.48
C ARG A 119 17.12 -28.93 3.62
N TRP A 120 17.44 -27.63 3.70
CA TRP A 120 18.84 -27.19 3.79
C TRP A 120 19.29 -26.85 5.22
N ASP A 121 18.37 -26.74 6.17
CA ASP A 121 18.65 -26.37 7.57
C ASP A 121 18.37 -27.50 8.59
N GLN A 122 18.11 -28.72 8.10
CA GLN A 122 17.90 -29.87 8.98
C GLN A 122 19.11 -30.80 8.83
N ASP A 123 20.03 -30.63 9.77
CA ASP A 123 21.04 -31.62 10.15
C ASP A 123 22.20 -31.83 9.16
N SER A 124 23.10 -30.83 9.08
CA SER A 124 24.51 -31.13 8.74
C SER A 124 25.18 -31.64 10.00
N THR A 125 24.78 -32.83 10.46
CA THR A 125 25.46 -33.54 11.53
C THR A 125 26.88 -33.84 11.06
N ASP A 126 27.85 -33.76 11.95
CA ASP A 126 29.24 -34.20 11.75
C ASP A 126 29.26 -35.73 11.57
N GLU A 127 28.52 -36.29 10.63
CA GLU A 127 28.42 -37.73 10.36
C GLU A 127 28.89 -38.06 8.94
N ASP A 128 28.68 -37.14 7.98
CA ASP A 128 29.02 -37.35 6.56
C ASP A 128 30.52 -37.17 6.21
N VAL A 129 31.34 -36.62 7.11
CA VAL A 129 32.79 -36.39 6.85
C VAL A 129 33.62 -37.57 7.40
N PRO A 130 34.50 -38.25 6.63
CA PRO A 130 35.35 -39.31 7.17
C PRO A 130 36.19 -38.86 8.38
N THR A 131 36.39 -39.74 9.37
CA THR A 131 37.09 -39.44 10.64
C THR A 131 38.54 -38.98 10.43
N GLU A 132 39.18 -39.40 9.34
CA GLU A 132 40.52 -38.96 8.91
C GLU A 132 40.56 -37.48 8.52
N VAL A 133 39.51 -36.98 7.86
CA VAL A 133 39.39 -35.58 7.44
C VAL A 133 39.08 -34.69 8.62
N ARG A 134 38.27 -35.16 9.58
CA ARG A 134 37.95 -34.43 10.82
C ARG A 134 39.14 -34.26 11.76
N ARG A 135 40.12 -35.15 11.67
CA ARG A 135 41.35 -35.08 12.47
C ARG A 135 42.36 -34.07 11.96
N ILE A 136 42.17 -33.53 10.75
CA ILE A 136 43.04 -32.48 10.22
C ILE A 136 42.83 -31.24 11.12
N PRO A 137 43.86 -30.80 11.86
CA PRO A 137 43.73 -29.63 12.72
C PRO A 137 43.49 -28.40 11.85
N MET A 138 42.50 -27.60 12.23
CA MET A 138 42.30 -26.29 11.60
C MET A 138 43.56 -25.43 11.76
N PRO A 139 43.92 -24.62 10.75
CA PRO A 139 44.96 -23.62 10.90
C PRO A 139 44.70 -22.77 12.15
N ARG A 140 45.77 -22.45 12.89
CA ARG A 140 45.67 -21.67 14.15
C ARG A 140 45.02 -20.30 13.98
N ASP A 141 44.92 -19.82 12.74
CA ASP A 141 44.38 -18.52 12.37
C ASP A 141 42.91 -18.57 11.89
N THR A 142 42.20 -19.70 12.02
CA THR A 142 40.76 -19.70 11.76
C THR A 142 40.04 -19.15 12.99
N PRO A 143 39.46 -17.94 12.92
CA PRO A 143 38.74 -17.36 14.05
C PRO A 143 37.56 -18.27 14.44
N PRO A 144 37.16 -18.28 15.72
CA PRO A 144 35.98 -19.02 16.14
C PRO A 144 34.76 -18.58 15.31
N PRO A 145 33.81 -19.48 15.02
CA PRO A 145 32.59 -19.11 14.33
C PRO A 145 31.87 -18.03 15.10
N ILE A 146 31.32 -17.05 14.37
CA ILE A 146 30.54 -15.95 14.95
C ILE A 146 29.40 -16.57 15.77
N ALA A 147 29.23 -16.11 17.01
CA ALA A 147 28.19 -16.61 17.88
C ALA A 147 26.82 -16.41 17.22
N LYS A 148 25.96 -17.44 17.27
CA LYS A 148 24.63 -17.41 16.64
C LYS A 148 23.79 -16.20 17.08
N GLU A 149 23.92 -15.79 18.34
CA GLU A 149 23.25 -14.61 18.89
C GLU A 149 23.66 -13.30 18.20
N GLU A 150 24.92 -13.17 17.79
CA GLU A 150 25.41 -11.98 17.10
C GLU A 150 24.90 -11.94 15.65
N LEU A 151 24.86 -13.09 14.98
CA LEU A 151 24.22 -13.23 13.67
C LEU A 151 22.73 -12.89 13.76
N ASP A 152 22.03 -13.37 14.79
CA ASP A 152 20.62 -13.08 15.01
C ASP A 152 20.37 -11.60 15.27
N LYS A 153 21.22 -10.95 16.09
CA LYS A 153 21.19 -9.49 16.29
C LYS A 153 21.44 -8.73 14.99
N TRP A 154 22.37 -9.19 14.15
CA TRP A 154 22.67 -8.58 12.86
C TRP A 154 21.49 -8.71 11.87
N TYR A 155 20.89 -9.89 11.77
CA TYR A 155 19.70 -10.12 10.95
C TYR A 155 18.46 -9.39 11.48
N ALA A 156 18.31 -9.26 12.80
CA ALA A 156 17.26 -8.48 13.45
C ALA A 156 17.40 -6.99 13.11
N LYS A 157 18.59 -6.41 13.30
CA LYS A 157 18.89 -5.01 12.96
C LYS A 157 18.69 -4.72 11.46
N ARG A 158 19.02 -5.68 10.60
CA ARG A 158 18.79 -5.59 9.15
C ARG A 158 17.29 -5.63 8.80
N ARG A 159 16.50 -6.47 9.47
CA ARG A 159 15.03 -6.52 9.31
C ARG A 159 14.38 -5.23 9.80
N GLU A 160 14.79 -4.73 10.96
CA GLU A 160 14.29 -3.47 11.53
C GLU A 160 14.58 -2.29 10.61
N ARG A 161 15.79 -2.20 10.04
CA ARG A 161 16.14 -1.17 9.05
C ARG A 161 15.21 -1.22 7.83
N ARG A 162 14.90 -2.42 7.31
CA ARG A 162 13.97 -2.58 6.18
C ARG A 162 12.55 -2.19 6.57
N ALA A 163 12.08 -2.62 7.75
CA ALA A 163 10.76 -2.26 8.26
C ALA A 163 10.62 -0.74 8.42
N ARG A 164 11.64 -0.07 8.97
CA ARG A 164 11.67 1.39 9.09
C ARG A 164 11.68 2.10 7.73
N GLU A 165 12.38 1.57 6.74
CA GLU A 165 12.34 2.10 5.37
C GLU A 165 10.96 1.90 4.72
N GLU A 166 10.31 0.75 4.96
CA GLU A 166 8.95 0.48 4.50
C GLU A 166 7.92 1.39 5.19
N GLU A 167 8.06 1.66 6.48
CA GLU A 167 7.23 2.62 7.23
C GLU A 167 7.42 4.04 6.69
N LEU A 168 8.66 4.48 6.48
CA LEU A 168 8.95 5.78 5.86
C LEU A 168 8.35 5.88 4.46
N ARG A 169 8.48 4.84 3.64
CA ARG A 169 7.84 4.77 2.31
C ARG A 169 6.31 4.79 2.41
N GLN A 170 5.71 4.16 3.42
CA GLN A 170 4.26 4.21 3.63
C GLN A 170 3.80 5.61 4.05
N ILE A 171 4.59 6.30 4.88
CA ILE A 171 4.31 7.69 5.29
C ILE A 171 4.49 8.65 4.10
N GLU A 172 5.56 8.51 3.32
CA GLU A 172 5.82 9.32 2.12
C GLU A 172 4.80 9.09 1.01
N ARG A 173 4.21 7.88 0.92
CA ARG A 173 3.18 7.57 -0.08
C ARG A 173 1.82 8.22 0.23
N GLY A 174 1.66 8.84 1.39
CA GLY A 174 0.45 9.55 1.79
C GLY A 174 -0.70 8.59 2.11
N GLY A 175 -1.45 8.91 3.17
CA GLY A 175 -2.64 8.15 3.57
C GLY A 175 -3.73 8.15 2.50
N ASP A 176 -3.69 7.15 1.62
CA ASP A 176 -4.87 6.51 1.03
C ASP A 176 -4.65 5.00 1.12
N GLY A 177 -5.55 4.33 1.85
CA GLY A 177 -5.49 2.93 2.22
C GLY A 177 -5.70 1.98 1.05
N SER A 178 -4.78 1.95 0.09
CA SER A 178 -4.71 0.91 -0.94
C SER A 178 -3.44 0.07 -0.78
N LYS A 179 -3.59 -1.07 -0.09
CA LYS A 179 -2.63 -2.18 -0.07
C LYS A 179 -2.26 -2.55 -1.51
N SER A 180 -1.02 -2.26 -1.91
CA SER A 180 -0.35 -2.95 -3.01
C SER A 180 0.81 -3.73 -2.40
N ILE A 181 0.60 -5.04 -2.27
CA ILE A 181 1.63 -6.04 -2.00
C ILE A 181 2.43 -6.19 -3.31
N PRO A 182 3.78 -6.18 -3.31
CA PRO A 182 4.55 -6.42 -4.51
C PRO A 182 4.56 -7.92 -4.80
N GLU A 183 3.76 -8.37 -5.76
CA GLU A 183 3.88 -9.70 -6.35
C GLU A 183 5.05 -9.70 -7.33
N SER A 184 6.10 -10.44 -6.97
CA SER A 184 7.11 -10.94 -7.89
C SER A 184 6.45 -11.95 -8.83
N SER A 185 6.01 -11.48 -10.00
CA SER A 185 5.50 -12.33 -11.07
C SER A 185 6.63 -12.64 -12.06
N SER A 186 7.15 -13.86 -11.96
CA SER A 186 7.80 -14.56 -13.06
C SER A 186 6.82 -14.70 -14.21
N GLY A 187 7.23 -14.25 -15.40
CA GLY A 187 6.39 -14.20 -16.60
C GLY A 187 6.07 -15.57 -17.19
N THR A 188 4.87 -15.68 -17.74
CA THR A 188 4.54 -16.55 -18.86
C THR A 188 3.44 -15.83 -19.65
N MET A 189 3.74 -15.51 -20.90
CA MET A 189 2.86 -14.79 -21.82
C MET A 189 1.91 -15.77 -22.52
N HIS A 190 0.65 -15.37 -22.67
CA HIS A 190 -0.21 -15.85 -23.74
C HIS A 190 -0.96 -14.66 -24.34
N ASP A 191 -0.77 -14.48 -25.64
CA ASP A 191 -1.43 -13.51 -26.50
C ASP A 191 -2.92 -13.85 -26.67
N ASP A 192 -3.80 -12.85 -26.60
CA ASP A 192 -4.82 -12.62 -27.63
C ASP A 192 -5.40 -11.20 -27.53
N ALA A 193 -5.66 -10.60 -28.70
CA ALA A 193 -5.82 -9.18 -28.94
C ALA A 193 -7.27 -8.67 -28.86
N GLY A 194 -7.46 -7.40 -28.45
CA GLY A 194 -8.75 -6.72 -28.66
C GLY A 194 -9.05 -5.44 -27.85
N GLN A 195 -8.25 -4.38 -28.03
CA GLN A 195 -8.59 -2.93 -28.10
C GLN A 195 -9.69 -2.35 -27.17
N LYS A 196 -9.60 -1.21 -26.47
CA LYS A 196 -8.66 -0.07 -26.38
C LYS A 196 -9.07 0.73 -25.13
N ALA A 197 -8.12 1.04 -24.25
CA ALA A 197 -8.16 2.20 -23.37
C ALA A 197 -6.72 2.74 -23.27
N LYS A 198 -6.52 4.00 -23.65
CA LYS A 198 -5.21 4.65 -23.75
C LYS A 198 -4.52 4.65 -22.37
N ALA A 199 -3.62 3.70 -22.15
CA ALA A 199 -2.62 3.75 -21.09
C ALA A 199 -1.51 4.70 -21.53
N ARG A 200 -1.12 5.62 -20.64
CA ARG A 200 0.08 6.44 -20.80
C ARG A 200 1.29 5.50 -20.82
N GLU A 201 2.07 5.53 -21.89
CA GLU A 201 3.32 4.79 -21.98
C GLU A 201 4.28 5.22 -20.85
N PRO A 202 4.95 4.28 -20.17
CA PRO A 202 6.00 4.65 -19.23
C PRO A 202 7.16 5.26 -20.02
N VAL A 203 7.40 6.55 -19.80
CA VAL A 203 8.55 7.26 -20.40
C VAL A 203 9.82 6.54 -19.95
N ALA A 204 10.48 5.87 -20.89
CA ALA A 204 11.78 5.27 -20.67
C ALA A 204 12.79 6.39 -20.37
N VAL A 205 13.23 6.48 -19.11
CA VAL A 205 14.24 7.47 -18.68
C VAL A 205 15.59 7.04 -19.26
N LYS A 206 15.92 7.55 -20.45
CA LYS A 206 17.24 7.42 -21.05
C LYS A 206 18.20 8.29 -20.24
N LYS A 207 19.07 7.68 -19.44
CA LYS A 207 20.15 8.39 -18.76
C LYS A 207 21.27 8.62 -19.78
N VAL A 208 21.43 9.87 -20.21
CA VAL A 208 22.63 10.32 -20.93
C VAL A 208 23.67 10.65 -19.87
N TYR A 209 24.87 10.05 -19.99
CA TYR A 209 25.98 10.35 -19.09
C TYR A 209 26.61 11.67 -19.51
N GLU A 210 26.09 12.76 -18.97
CA GLU A 210 26.66 14.09 -19.13
C GLU A 210 27.76 14.27 -18.07
N ALA A 211 28.98 14.55 -18.50
CA ALA A 211 30.14 14.73 -17.62
C ALA A 211 30.16 16.08 -16.88
N GLN A 212 29.00 16.71 -16.70
CA GLN A 212 28.91 17.99 -16.00
C GLN A 212 29.12 17.77 -14.48
N PRO A 213 30.02 18.53 -13.83
CA PRO A 213 30.22 18.42 -12.40
C PRO A 213 28.96 18.91 -11.66
N VAL A 214 28.39 18.06 -10.80
CA VAL A 214 27.26 18.43 -9.93
C VAL A 214 27.79 19.25 -8.76
N VAL A 215 27.68 20.58 -8.84
CA VAL A 215 28.00 21.48 -7.73
C VAL A 215 26.85 21.44 -6.72
N ARG A 216 27.16 21.14 -5.45
CA ARG A 216 26.18 21.11 -4.35
C ARG A 216 26.10 22.48 -3.69
N ASP A 217 24.87 22.97 -3.49
CA ASP A 217 24.61 24.14 -2.67
C ASP A 217 24.74 23.79 -1.19
N LEU A 218 25.96 23.88 -0.66
CA LEU A 218 26.27 23.52 0.74
C LEU A 218 25.39 24.28 1.74
N VAL A 219 24.98 25.51 1.42
CA VAL A 219 24.08 26.31 2.25
C VAL A 219 22.68 25.68 2.33
N LYS A 220 22.14 25.18 1.20
CA LYS A 220 20.82 24.54 1.19
C LYS A 220 20.85 23.19 1.89
N GLU A 221 21.95 22.45 1.75
CA GLU A 221 22.16 21.19 2.47
C GLU A 221 22.31 21.42 3.97
N ALA A 222 23.09 22.41 4.38
CA ALA A 222 23.25 22.78 5.78
C ALA A 222 21.93 23.24 6.40
N VAL A 223 21.15 24.09 5.72
CA VAL A 223 19.82 24.49 6.21
C VAL A 223 18.92 23.27 6.38
N LYS A 224 18.88 22.34 5.41
CA LYS A 224 18.09 21.11 5.53
C LYS A 224 18.56 20.15 6.63
N ALA A 225 19.86 20.08 6.87
CA ALA A 225 20.44 19.16 7.84
C ALA A 225 20.42 19.70 9.28
N PHE A 226 20.65 20.99 9.46
CA PHE A 226 20.87 21.60 10.78
C PHE A 226 19.65 22.36 11.33
N THR A 227 18.65 22.67 10.49
CA THR A 227 17.42 23.29 11.00
C THR A 227 16.33 22.24 11.24
N PRO A 228 15.71 22.24 12.44
CA PRO A 228 14.60 21.34 12.72
C PRO A 228 13.42 21.55 11.75
N LEU A 229 12.76 20.45 11.39
CA LEU A 229 11.60 20.46 10.49
C LEU A 229 10.46 21.38 10.97
N SER A 230 10.32 21.56 12.29
CA SER A 230 9.33 22.48 12.86
C SER A 230 9.60 23.94 12.50
N VAL A 231 10.87 24.35 12.50
CA VAL A 231 11.31 25.71 12.13
C VAL A 231 11.18 25.90 10.62
N LEU A 232 11.61 24.92 9.83
CA LEU A 232 11.46 24.94 8.37
C LEU A 232 9.99 25.09 7.95
N ARG A 233 9.08 24.33 8.56
CA ARG A 233 7.65 24.43 8.28
C ARG A 233 7.07 25.81 8.58
N LYS A 234 7.49 26.45 9.67
CA LYS A 234 7.07 27.81 10.02
C LYS A 234 7.61 28.86 9.05
N LEU A 235 8.88 28.73 8.65
CA LEU A 235 9.51 29.59 7.63
C LEU A 235 8.90 29.40 6.24
N ASP A 236 8.56 28.17 5.85
CA ASP A 236 7.91 27.89 4.57
C ASP A 236 6.47 28.39 4.55
N LYS A 237 5.77 28.30 5.69
CA LYS A 237 4.42 28.84 5.88
C LYS A 237 4.43 30.38 5.86
N SER A 238 5.43 31.03 6.48
CA SER A 238 5.59 32.49 6.38
C SER A 238 5.97 32.97 4.97
N LYS A 239 6.72 32.15 4.22
CA LYS A 239 7.03 32.38 2.79
C LYS A 239 5.89 31.98 1.83
N GLY A 240 4.74 31.53 2.33
CA GLY A 240 3.58 31.15 1.51
C GLY A 240 3.74 29.87 0.68
N LYS A 241 4.77 29.04 0.94
CA LYS A 241 5.10 27.85 0.12
C LYS A 241 4.22 26.63 0.38
N ASN A 242 3.42 26.63 1.45
CA ASN A 242 2.58 25.50 1.87
C ASN A 242 1.08 25.89 2.03
N GLY A 243 0.56 26.63 1.05
CA GLY A 243 -0.86 27.03 0.99
C GLY A 243 -1.19 28.30 1.77
N LEU A 244 -2.43 28.75 1.64
CA LEU A 244 -2.95 29.93 2.31
C LEU A 244 -2.82 29.77 3.84
N LEU A 245 -2.34 30.82 4.48
CA LEU A 245 -2.17 30.89 5.93
C LEU A 245 -3.42 31.51 6.53
N GLU A 246 -4.03 30.83 7.49
CA GLU A 246 -5.18 31.38 8.21
C GLU A 246 -4.74 32.62 9.01
N PRO A 247 -5.59 33.66 9.11
CA PRO A 247 -5.22 34.92 9.76
C PRO A 247 -4.77 34.72 11.21
N GLU A 248 -5.41 33.83 11.98
CA GLU A 248 -4.98 33.51 13.34
C GLU A 248 -3.63 32.78 13.42
N GLU A 249 -3.27 32.02 12.38
CA GLU A 249 -1.96 31.36 12.31
C GLU A 249 -0.86 32.35 11.90
N ALA A 250 -1.20 33.37 11.09
CA ALA A 250 -0.30 34.46 10.73
C ALA A 250 0.10 35.28 11.96
N ASP A 251 -0.86 35.68 12.79
CA ASP A 251 -0.59 36.43 14.02
C ASP A 251 0.31 35.65 14.98
N ARG A 252 0.14 34.32 15.07
CA ARG A 252 1.02 33.46 15.87
C ARG A 252 2.43 33.38 15.30
N LEU A 253 2.58 33.33 13.98
CA LEU A 253 3.89 33.34 13.33
C LEU A 253 4.57 34.70 13.46
N GLU A 254 3.81 35.79 13.46
CA GLU A 254 4.29 37.15 13.73
C GLU A 254 4.74 37.29 15.19
N ALA A 255 3.93 36.85 16.16
CA ALA A 255 4.29 36.85 17.57
C ALA A 255 5.53 36.00 17.88
N GLN A 256 5.75 34.94 17.12
CA GLN A 256 6.94 34.08 17.20
C GLN A 256 8.14 34.60 16.38
N GLY A 257 7.99 35.72 15.66
CA GLY A 257 9.05 36.37 14.88
C GLY A 257 9.39 35.69 13.54
N TYR A 258 8.55 34.77 13.07
CA TYR A 258 8.69 34.10 11.77
C TYR A 258 8.05 34.88 10.61
N LEU A 259 7.11 35.78 10.93
CA LEU A 259 6.57 36.79 10.02
C LEU A 259 7.21 38.13 10.42
N GLN A 260 8.07 38.67 9.57
CA GLN A 260 8.64 40.00 9.80
C GLN A 260 7.84 40.99 8.95
N LEU A 261 7.01 41.82 9.58
CA LEU A 261 6.50 43.02 8.93
C LEU A 261 7.72 43.87 8.56
N ASN A 262 7.86 44.16 7.27
CA ASN A 262 9.05 44.76 6.66
C ASN A 262 9.51 46.04 7.37
N ASN A 263 10.34 45.93 8.40
CA ASN A 263 11.20 47.00 8.86
C ASN A 263 12.51 46.93 8.06
N GLY A 264 12.47 47.47 6.84
CA GLY A 264 13.58 48.22 6.24
C GLY A 264 14.98 47.61 6.18
N ILE A 265 15.15 46.29 6.02
CA ILE A 265 16.47 45.70 5.73
C ILE A 265 16.33 44.68 4.60
N SER A 266 16.59 45.15 3.39
CA SER A 266 16.74 44.32 2.20
C SER A 266 18.11 43.62 2.25
N VAL A 267 18.11 42.30 2.43
CA VAL A 267 19.28 41.47 2.16
C VAL A 267 18.92 40.53 1.02
N GLY A 268 19.31 40.94 -0.18
CA GLY A 268 19.79 40.11 -1.28
C GLY A 268 18.89 38.98 -1.76
N GLY A 269 18.01 39.31 -2.72
CA GLY A 269 17.30 38.32 -3.54
C GLY A 269 16.76 38.95 -4.82
N VAL A 270 17.63 38.99 -5.84
CA VAL A 270 17.39 39.20 -7.28
C VAL A 270 15.94 39.56 -7.66
N THR A 271 15.72 40.84 -7.95
CA THR A 271 14.50 41.33 -8.59
C THR A 271 14.55 41.00 -10.07
N ASP A 272 13.70 40.07 -10.52
CA ASP A 272 13.24 40.05 -11.91
C ASP A 272 12.37 41.30 -12.13
N GLU A 273 12.95 42.27 -12.83
CA GLU A 273 12.33 43.53 -13.20
C GLU A 273 11.29 43.27 -14.31
N LEU A 274 10.04 43.00 -13.94
CA LEU A 274 8.92 43.10 -14.87
C LEU A 274 8.60 44.58 -15.10
N LYS A 275 9.20 45.15 -16.15
CA LYS A 275 8.76 46.41 -16.75
C LYS A 275 7.34 46.22 -17.31
N ALA A 276 6.34 46.70 -16.60
CA ALA A 276 5.02 46.98 -17.15
C ALA A 276 5.03 48.42 -17.71
N THR A 277 5.14 48.54 -19.02
CA THR A 277 4.92 49.81 -19.73
C THR A 277 3.43 50.15 -19.68
N VAL A 278 3.11 51.27 -19.05
CA VAL A 278 1.84 51.98 -19.22
C VAL A 278 2.07 53.04 -20.29
N GLU A 279 1.63 52.74 -21.51
CA GLU A 279 1.46 53.60 -22.69
C GLU A 279 0.23 52.96 -23.39
N ASP A 280 -0.90 53.59 -23.71
CA ASP A 280 -1.34 54.98 -23.74
C ASP A 280 -2.85 54.99 -23.48
N ALA A 281 -3.32 55.87 -22.60
CA ALA A 281 -4.71 56.30 -22.54
C ALA A 281 -4.69 57.75 -22.08
N ASP A 282 -4.67 58.66 -23.04
CA ASP A 282 -5.61 59.78 -23.17
C ASP A 282 -5.02 60.87 -24.10
N GLU A 283 -5.93 61.55 -24.80
CA GLU A 283 -5.82 62.88 -25.45
C GLU A 283 -5.85 62.94 -27.00
N ASP A 284 -7.00 63.48 -27.45
CA ASP A 284 -7.25 64.40 -28.58
C ASP A 284 -7.61 63.86 -29.98
N VAL A 285 -8.93 63.83 -30.29
CA VAL A 285 -9.69 64.82 -31.11
C VAL A 285 -11.09 64.29 -31.43
#